data_AF-A0A1Q5MDB4-F1
#
_entry.id   AF-A0A1Q5MDB4-F1
#
_cell.length_a   1.000
_cell.length_b   1.000
_cell.length_c   1.000
_cell.angle_alpha   90.00
_cell.angle_beta   90.00
_cell.angle_gamma   90.00
#
_symmetry.space_group_name_H-M   'P 1'
#
loop_
_entity.id
_entity.type
_entity.pdbx_description
1 polymer ?
#
loop_
_entity_poly.entity_id
_entity_poly.type
_entity_poly.pdbx_seq_one_letter_code
_entity_poly.pdbx_strand_id
1 'polypeptide(L)'
;MTTAPTPNTPPHPAYPAATASPAGSPAASPAPSPAAVGRRLSVVADQTPDSPTPAGCNSSSPRTDVPGEASRARKTAAAKAGADIRGEVLLTLAQLRLATPRQLKALLLPHQQGTDHVRRALRNLLDESPALVGRTHRAQQSYWYCTPAGLAEAAASGELASTAGRTTGKRIAASKTGLREHGLALVDTVVAFHQSEVADHADWRVEVAHPTAAGTLVPDGVVLLADGASAFVEIDRTMSYARLVAKLERYDAYRNAPASGRGNAARAPRSHWQETYAGPSLERPFPPVLFVFAPAPRRAAPTTREAAFHERARRVGSVNYRLTVATTTLPLLTHDGADAPVWRVVGNGHGEERRALAALPKAR
;
A
#
# COMPACT_ATOMS: atom_id res chain seq x y z
N MET A 1 -62.91 -0.41 43.65
CA MET A 1 -62.69 1.00 43.28
C MET A 1 -61.20 1.27 43.33
N THR A 2 -60.75 2.02 42.33
CA THR A 2 -59.42 2.06 41.73
C THR A 2 -58.44 2.96 42.48
N THR A 3 -57.18 2.54 42.63
CA THR A 3 -56.04 3.47 42.74
C THR A 3 -54.75 2.80 42.23
N ALA A 4 -54.23 3.34 41.13
CA ALA A 4 -52.83 3.23 40.72
C ALA A 4 -52.27 4.66 40.69
N PRO A 5 -51.04 4.92 41.17
CA PRO A 5 -50.35 6.17 40.89
C PRO A 5 -49.38 6.04 39.72
N THR A 6 -49.46 7.04 38.84
CA THR A 6 -48.58 7.35 37.71
C THR A 6 -47.22 7.93 38.15
N PRO A 7 -46.18 7.85 37.29
CA PRO A 7 -44.81 8.23 37.65
C PRO A 7 -44.47 9.70 37.38
N ASN A 8 -43.52 10.21 38.17
CA ASN A 8 -42.98 11.56 38.18
C ASN A 8 -42.10 11.88 36.95
N THR A 9 -42.36 13.04 36.34
CA THR A 9 -41.45 13.77 35.43
C THR A 9 -40.69 14.84 36.22
N PRO A 10 -39.35 14.93 36.12
CA PRO A 10 -38.60 16.09 36.60
C PRO A 10 -38.29 17.12 35.50
N PRO A 11 -37.96 18.38 35.88
CA PRO A 11 -38.17 19.57 35.07
C PRO A 11 -36.93 20.05 34.29
N HIS A 12 -37.20 20.84 33.25
CA HIS A 12 -36.25 21.77 32.62
C HIS A 12 -35.78 22.84 33.62
N PRO A 13 -34.52 23.31 33.49
CA PRO A 13 -34.37 24.73 33.21
C PRO A 13 -33.15 25.09 32.35
N ALA A 14 -33.24 26.24 31.67
CA ALA A 14 -32.30 27.38 31.78
C ALA A 14 -32.05 28.07 30.43
N TYR A 15 -32.53 29.31 30.32
CA TYR A 15 -31.84 30.38 29.60
C TYR A 15 -30.95 31.13 30.59
N PRO A 16 -29.79 31.62 30.14
CA PRO A 16 -29.55 33.05 30.31
C PRO A 16 -28.96 33.73 29.07
N ALA A 17 -29.10 35.06 29.06
CA ALA A 17 -28.81 36.00 28.01
C ALA A 17 -27.31 36.34 27.84
N ALA A 18 -26.99 36.75 26.60
CA ALA A 18 -26.01 37.74 26.15
C ALA A 18 -24.75 38.03 26.99
N THR A 19 -23.57 37.79 26.39
CA THR A 19 -22.42 38.71 26.48
C THR A 19 -21.39 38.45 25.37
N ALA A 20 -21.00 39.55 24.72
CA ALA A 20 -19.70 39.87 24.10
C ALA A 20 -19.05 38.91 23.07
N SER A 21 -19.04 39.36 21.82
CA SER A 21 -18.09 38.97 20.77
C SER A 21 -16.64 39.18 21.18
N PRO A 22 -15.70 38.28 20.82
CA PRO A 22 -14.31 38.64 20.65
C PRO A 22 -14.01 38.96 19.19
N ALA A 23 -13.17 39.99 19.03
CA ALA A 23 -12.71 40.60 17.81
C ALA A 23 -12.01 39.63 16.85
N GLY A 24 -12.16 39.91 15.55
CA GLY A 24 -11.44 39.25 14.48
C GLY A 24 -9.93 39.38 14.65
N SER A 25 -9.23 38.25 14.58
CA SER A 25 -7.80 38.20 14.30
C SER A 25 -7.57 37.95 12.81
N PRO A 26 -6.54 38.58 12.22
CA PRO A 26 -6.44 38.75 10.78
C PRO A 26 -6.09 37.45 10.06
N ALA A 27 -6.69 37.29 8.88
CA ALA A 27 -6.34 36.27 7.91
C ALA A 27 -4.88 36.46 7.47
N ALA A 28 -4.00 35.57 7.91
CA ALA A 28 -2.69 35.42 7.30
C ALA A 28 -2.89 34.72 5.95
N SER A 29 -2.82 35.50 4.88
CA SER A 29 -2.69 34.99 3.51
C SER A 29 -1.51 34.02 3.43
N PRO A 30 -1.65 32.83 2.80
CA PRO A 30 -0.49 32.04 2.44
C PRO A 30 0.26 32.77 1.32
N ALA A 31 1.50 33.16 1.61
CA ALA A 31 2.43 33.66 0.61
C ALA A 31 2.65 32.61 -0.49
N PRO A 32 2.88 33.03 -1.76
CA PRO A 32 3.18 32.11 -2.84
C PRO A 32 4.47 31.34 -2.52
N SER A 33 4.39 30.01 -2.58
CA SER A 33 5.57 29.14 -2.42
C SER A 33 6.57 29.39 -3.56
N PRO A 34 7.87 29.54 -3.28
CA PRO A 34 8.88 29.66 -4.31
C PRO A 34 9.00 28.33 -5.07
N ALA A 35 9.14 28.43 -6.39
CA ALA A 35 9.34 27.31 -7.29
C ALA A 35 10.51 26.43 -6.81
N ALA A 36 10.20 25.19 -6.42
CA ALA A 36 11.21 24.19 -6.14
C ALA A 36 11.82 23.73 -7.46
N VAL A 37 12.99 24.29 -7.78
CA VAL A 37 13.87 23.79 -8.84
C VAL A 37 14.26 22.36 -8.48
N GLY A 38 13.79 21.40 -9.26
CA GLY A 38 14.04 19.97 -9.05
C GLY A 38 15.53 19.65 -9.10
N ARG A 39 16.11 19.34 -7.94
CA ARG A 39 17.45 18.75 -7.85
C ARG A 39 17.28 17.23 -8.01
N ARG A 40 17.50 16.74 -9.24
CA ARG A 40 17.73 15.30 -9.48
C ARG A 40 18.84 14.82 -8.54
N LEU A 41 18.67 13.65 -7.93
CA LEU A 41 19.76 12.88 -7.33
C LEU A 41 20.80 12.59 -8.43
N SER A 42 21.72 13.52 -8.61
CA SER A 42 22.87 13.42 -9.50
C SER A 42 24.09 13.45 -8.60
N VAL A 43 24.65 12.27 -8.35
CA VAL A 43 25.98 12.17 -7.77
C VAL A 43 26.96 12.34 -8.91
N VAL A 44 27.71 13.43 -8.81
CA VAL A 44 28.85 13.80 -9.65
C VAL A 44 29.82 12.63 -9.73
N ALA A 45 30.07 12.14 -10.94
CA ALA A 45 31.26 11.34 -11.21
C ALA A 45 32.46 12.29 -11.20
N ASP A 46 33.39 12.06 -10.28
CA ASP A 46 34.61 12.86 -10.16
C ASP A 46 35.46 12.65 -11.42
N GLN A 47 35.78 13.75 -12.11
CA GLN A 47 36.72 13.79 -13.22
C GLN A 47 38.14 13.96 -12.65
N THR A 48 39.11 13.27 -13.25
CA THR A 48 40.51 13.71 -13.26
C THR A 48 41.02 13.79 -14.71
N PRO A 49 41.93 14.74 -15.03
CA PRO A 49 42.02 15.36 -16.36
C PRO A 49 43.19 14.87 -17.25
N ASP A 50 42.98 15.04 -18.58
CA ASP A 50 43.91 15.42 -19.67
C ASP A 50 45.22 14.61 -19.91
N SER A 51 45.70 14.24 -21.10
CA SER A 51 45.54 14.61 -22.53
C SER A 51 46.47 13.63 -23.35
N PRO A 52 46.75 13.78 -24.68
CA PRO A 52 45.92 13.96 -25.86
C PRO A 52 46.16 12.86 -26.95
N THR A 53 45.43 12.97 -28.07
CA THR A 53 45.37 12.08 -29.26
C THR A 53 46.62 12.14 -30.19
N PRO A 54 46.67 11.29 -31.24
CA PRO A 54 46.27 11.84 -32.55
C PRO A 54 45.47 10.88 -33.49
N ALA A 55 44.61 11.54 -34.26
CA ALA A 55 44.29 11.38 -35.68
C ALA A 55 43.95 10.00 -36.30
N GLY A 56 42.77 9.97 -36.95
CA GLY A 56 42.41 8.97 -37.94
C GLY A 56 41.03 9.23 -38.55
N CYS A 57 40.96 10.17 -39.49
CA CYS A 57 39.79 10.42 -40.33
C CYS A 57 39.34 9.15 -41.09
N ASN A 58 38.04 8.96 -41.28
CA ASN A 58 37.43 9.01 -42.62
C ASN A 58 35.89 8.95 -42.55
N SER A 59 35.30 9.88 -43.29
CA SER A 59 33.88 10.07 -43.54
C SER A 59 33.26 8.91 -44.34
N SER A 60 31.96 8.65 -44.12
CA SER A 60 30.96 8.53 -45.20
C SER A 60 29.54 8.39 -44.64
N SER A 61 28.64 9.24 -45.12
CA SER A 61 27.17 9.14 -45.12
C SER A 61 26.73 9.94 -46.37
N PRO A 62 25.65 9.60 -47.10
CA PRO A 62 24.29 9.72 -46.56
C PRO A 62 23.16 8.81 -47.16
N ARG A 63 21.96 9.00 -46.59
CA ARG A 63 20.55 8.74 -47.07
C ARG A 63 19.87 7.47 -46.53
N THR A 64 18.93 7.55 -45.57
CA THR A 64 17.48 7.96 -45.58
C THR A 64 16.55 7.03 -46.35
N ASP A 65 15.82 6.13 -45.67
CA ASP A 65 14.39 6.30 -45.31
C ASP A 65 13.86 5.08 -44.50
N VAL A 66 12.94 5.39 -43.57
CA VAL A 66 12.21 4.52 -42.60
C VAL A 66 10.82 4.17 -43.21
N PRO A 67 9.86 3.41 -42.60
CA PRO A 67 9.85 2.58 -41.38
C PRO A 67 9.11 1.22 -41.48
N GLY A 68 9.33 0.33 -40.51
CA GLY A 68 8.54 -0.90 -40.33
C GLY A 68 8.86 -1.60 -39.02
N GLU A 69 7.81 -1.98 -38.30
CA GLU A 69 7.70 -2.02 -36.84
C GLU A 69 7.93 -3.41 -36.22
N ALA A 70 8.17 -3.42 -34.90
CA ALA A 70 8.09 -4.56 -33.98
C ALA A 70 9.22 -5.61 -34.03
N SER A 71 10.37 -5.23 -33.48
CA SER A 71 11.17 -6.16 -32.67
C SER A 71 11.61 -5.43 -31.41
N ARG A 72 10.78 -5.51 -30.35
CA ARG A 72 11.21 -5.13 -29.00
C ARG A 72 12.35 -6.06 -28.62
N ALA A 73 13.57 -5.59 -28.83
CA ALA A 73 14.76 -6.18 -28.28
C ALA A 73 14.56 -6.34 -26.77
N ARG A 74 14.55 -7.59 -26.32
CA ARG A 74 14.55 -7.98 -24.92
C ARG A 74 15.80 -7.36 -24.30
N LYS A 75 15.65 -6.19 -23.68
CA LYS A 75 16.72 -5.48 -22.99
C LYS A 75 17.13 -6.37 -21.82
N THR A 76 18.19 -7.14 -22.01
CA THR A 76 18.86 -7.89 -20.94
C THR A 76 19.15 -6.89 -19.84
N ALA A 77 18.44 -7.00 -18.71
CA ALA A 77 18.63 -6.12 -17.57
C ALA A 77 20.09 -6.24 -17.13
N ALA A 78 20.89 -5.21 -17.44
CA ALA A 78 22.28 -5.14 -17.00
C ALA A 78 22.33 -5.34 -15.49
N ALA A 79 23.31 -6.11 -15.01
CA ALA A 79 23.50 -6.32 -13.58
C ALA A 79 23.74 -4.97 -12.90
N LYS A 80 22.71 -4.40 -12.25
CA LYS A 80 22.84 -3.17 -11.46
C LYS A 80 23.82 -3.38 -10.32
N ALA A 81 24.77 -2.46 -10.14
CA ALA A 81 25.69 -2.48 -9.02
C ALA A 81 24.97 -2.08 -7.72
N GLY A 82 25.56 -2.41 -6.56
CA GLY A 82 24.97 -2.08 -5.26
C GLY A 82 24.83 -0.57 -4.99
N ALA A 83 25.65 0.27 -5.62
CA ALA A 83 25.53 1.73 -5.55
C ALA A 83 24.30 2.24 -6.32
N ASP A 84 23.95 1.57 -7.42
CA ASP A 84 22.89 1.98 -8.34
C ASP A 84 21.48 1.79 -7.76
N ILE A 85 21.31 0.89 -6.80
CA ILE A 85 20.00 0.56 -6.20
C ILE A 85 19.76 1.20 -4.83
N ARG A 86 20.66 2.04 -4.31
CA ARG A 86 20.51 2.59 -2.95
C ARG A 86 19.26 3.45 -2.80
N GLY A 87 19.00 4.31 -3.78
CA GLY A 87 17.79 5.13 -3.83
C GLY A 87 16.53 4.27 -3.88
N GLU A 88 16.52 3.28 -4.78
CA GLU A 88 15.42 2.30 -4.90
C GLU A 88 15.16 1.58 -3.56
N VAL A 89 16.21 1.12 -2.88
CA VAL A 89 16.10 0.48 -1.55
C VAL A 89 15.46 1.42 -0.52
N LEU A 90 15.88 2.69 -0.47
CA LEU A 90 15.31 3.67 0.47
C LEU A 90 13.82 3.93 0.17
N LEU A 91 13.48 4.09 -1.12
CA LEU A 91 12.10 4.31 -1.57
C LEU A 91 11.20 3.12 -1.23
N THR A 92 11.63 1.89 -1.54
CA THR A 92 10.89 0.67 -1.19
C THR A 92 10.70 0.54 0.33
N LEU A 93 11.73 0.83 1.13
CA LEU A 93 11.62 0.82 2.60
C LEU A 93 10.72 1.93 3.13
N ALA A 94 10.68 3.11 2.50
CA ALA A 94 9.77 4.20 2.87
C ALA A 94 8.31 3.83 2.55
N GLN A 95 8.08 3.13 1.45
CA GLN A 95 6.76 2.67 1.01
C GLN A 95 6.21 1.52 1.85
N LEU A 96 7.01 0.47 2.05
CA LEU A 96 6.62 -0.78 2.71
C LEU A 96 6.97 -0.82 4.21
N ARG A 97 7.72 0.19 4.69
CA ARG A 97 8.11 0.45 6.09
C ARG A 97 9.13 -0.51 6.67
N LEU A 98 9.10 -1.78 6.30
CA LEU A 98 10.00 -2.83 6.78
C LEU A 98 10.23 -3.85 5.67
N ALA A 99 11.44 -4.38 5.52
CA ALA A 99 11.69 -5.54 4.69
C ALA A 99 12.95 -6.32 5.11
N THR A 100 13.05 -7.57 4.68
CA THR A 100 14.29 -8.35 4.71
C THR A 100 15.10 -8.13 3.42
N PRO A 101 16.41 -8.40 3.41
CA PRO A 101 17.21 -8.36 2.17
C PRO A 101 16.68 -9.31 1.08
N ARG A 102 16.07 -10.44 1.47
CA ARG A 102 15.47 -11.39 0.53
C ARG A 102 14.24 -10.77 -0.15
N GLN A 103 13.37 -10.12 0.62
CA GLN A 103 12.19 -9.43 0.08
C GLN A 103 12.59 -8.26 -0.83
N LEU A 104 13.52 -7.41 -0.39
CA LEU A 104 14.04 -6.32 -1.22
C LEU A 104 14.66 -6.82 -2.52
N LYS A 105 15.40 -7.94 -2.49
CA LYS A 105 15.90 -8.57 -3.71
C LYS A 105 14.78 -9.02 -4.62
N ALA A 106 13.74 -9.65 -4.06
CA ALA A 106 12.62 -10.17 -4.84
C ALA A 106 11.86 -9.05 -5.57
N LEU A 107 11.84 -7.84 -5.01
CA LEU A 107 11.22 -6.65 -5.61
C LEU A 107 12.15 -5.91 -6.58
N LEU A 108 13.40 -5.65 -6.18
CA LEU A 108 14.28 -4.74 -6.94
C LEU A 108 15.19 -5.45 -7.94
N LEU A 109 15.53 -6.71 -7.67
CA LEU A 109 16.50 -7.49 -8.43
C LEU A 109 16.01 -8.92 -8.67
N PRO A 110 14.81 -9.12 -9.26
CA PRO A 110 14.15 -10.42 -9.33
C PRO A 110 15.02 -11.47 -10.04
N HIS A 111 15.77 -11.09 -11.07
CA HIS A 111 16.60 -12.00 -11.88
C HIS A 111 18.01 -12.25 -11.34
N GLN A 112 18.48 -11.47 -10.37
CA GLN A 112 19.83 -11.69 -9.81
C GLN A 112 19.85 -12.88 -8.86
N GLN A 113 21.01 -13.50 -8.65
CA GLN A 113 21.18 -14.57 -7.66
C GLN A 113 21.68 -14.02 -6.33
N GLY A 114 21.28 -14.66 -5.22
CA GLY A 114 21.70 -14.27 -3.88
C GLY A 114 21.12 -12.92 -3.41
N THR A 115 21.61 -12.43 -2.26
CA THR A 115 21.15 -11.13 -1.67
C THR A 115 22.30 -10.14 -1.47
N ASP A 116 23.48 -10.41 -2.02
CA ASP A 116 24.69 -9.68 -1.68
C ASP A 116 24.68 -8.23 -2.17
N HIS A 117 24.12 -7.96 -3.35
CA HIS A 117 23.94 -6.61 -3.89
C HIS A 117 23.07 -5.75 -2.95
N VAL A 118 21.92 -6.29 -2.53
CA VAL A 118 21.00 -5.61 -1.60
C VAL A 118 21.66 -5.43 -0.23
N ARG A 119 22.32 -6.46 0.30
CA ARG A 119 23.03 -6.37 1.59
C ARG A 119 24.15 -5.33 1.55
N ARG A 120 24.87 -5.21 0.42
CA ARG A 120 25.88 -4.18 0.21
C ARG A 120 25.24 -2.79 0.15
N ALA A 121 24.18 -2.61 -0.63
CA ALA A 121 23.44 -1.35 -0.71
C ALA A 121 22.95 -0.88 0.67
N LEU A 122 22.37 -1.78 1.46
CA LEU A 122 21.90 -1.49 2.82
C LEU A 122 23.03 -1.15 3.80
N ARG A 123 24.18 -1.84 3.72
CA ARG A 123 25.36 -1.50 4.53
C ARG A 123 25.90 -0.12 4.17
N ASN A 124 26.11 0.15 2.88
CA ASN A 124 26.61 1.44 2.42
C ASN A 124 25.65 2.57 2.83
N LEU A 125 24.33 2.36 2.72
CA LEU A 125 23.33 3.35 3.15
C LEU A 125 23.39 3.60 4.67
N LEU A 126 23.64 2.56 5.46
CA LEU A 126 23.81 2.67 6.91
C LEU A 126 25.13 3.35 7.30
N ASP A 127 26.22 3.07 6.58
CA ASP A 127 27.55 3.59 6.87
C ASP A 127 27.68 5.07 6.46
N GLU A 128 27.15 5.43 5.28
CA GLU A 128 27.23 6.80 4.74
C GLU A 128 26.10 7.71 5.24
N SER A 129 24.95 7.13 5.57
CA SER A 129 23.75 7.89 5.95
C SER A 129 22.95 7.17 7.06
N PRO A 130 23.54 6.97 8.25
CA PRO A 130 22.94 6.20 9.34
C PRO A 130 21.61 6.78 9.85
N ALA A 131 21.34 8.05 9.57
CA ALA A 131 20.09 8.69 9.91
C ALA A 131 18.91 8.16 9.07
N LEU A 132 19.12 7.66 7.85
CA LEU A 132 18.04 7.34 6.89
C LEU A 132 17.43 5.96 7.07
N VAL A 133 18.23 4.97 7.46
CA VAL A 133 17.79 3.58 7.64
C VAL A 133 18.21 3.01 8.97
N GLY A 134 17.43 2.06 9.47
CA GLY A 134 17.78 1.29 10.65
C GLY A 134 17.72 -0.21 10.40
N ARG A 135 18.42 -0.95 11.26
CA ARG A 135 18.49 -2.40 11.23
C ARG A 135 18.17 -2.98 12.60
N THR A 136 17.41 -4.06 12.64
CA THR A 136 17.22 -4.89 13.83
C THR A 136 17.41 -6.36 13.48
N HIS A 137 17.71 -7.20 14.48
CA HIS A 137 18.00 -8.62 14.31
C HIS A 137 17.08 -9.47 15.18
N ARG A 138 16.53 -10.56 14.62
CA ARG A 138 15.76 -11.57 15.35
C ARG A 138 15.80 -12.89 14.59
N ALA A 139 15.98 -14.00 15.31
CA ALA A 139 15.98 -15.35 14.75
C ALA A 139 16.93 -15.50 13.53
N GLN A 140 18.16 -14.97 13.65
CA GLN A 140 19.19 -14.97 12.61
C GLN A 140 18.83 -14.21 11.32
N GLN A 141 17.76 -13.39 11.34
CA GLN A 141 17.39 -12.54 10.22
C GLN A 141 17.53 -11.06 10.58
N SER A 142 18.05 -10.28 9.62
CA SER A 142 18.10 -8.83 9.69
C SER A 142 16.88 -8.23 9.02
N TYR A 143 16.23 -7.31 9.73
CA TYR A 143 15.12 -6.53 9.20
C TYR A 143 15.55 -5.07 9.10
N TRP A 144 15.23 -4.47 7.97
CA TRP A 144 15.60 -3.12 7.61
C TRP A 144 14.37 -2.26 7.51
N TYR A 145 14.46 -1.03 7.98
CA TYR A 145 13.34 -0.10 7.98
C TYR A 145 13.81 1.31 7.69
N CYS A 146 12.90 2.10 7.12
CA CYS A 146 13.12 3.52 6.91
C CYS A 146 12.85 4.29 8.22
N THR A 147 13.75 5.21 8.57
CA THR A 147 13.61 6.11 9.73
C THR A 147 12.73 7.32 9.38
N PRO A 148 12.37 8.19 10.34
CA PRO A 148 11.71 9.46 9.99
C PRO A 148 12.51 10.32 9.00
N ALA A 149 13.84 10.39 9.15
CA ALA A 149 14.70 11.16 8.25
C ALA A 149 14.76 10.53 6.85
N GLY A 150 14.86 9.19 6.77
CA GLY A 150 14.78 8.48 5.50
C GLY A 150 13.45 8.66 4.79
N LEU A 151 12.35 8.74 5.54
CA LEU A 151 11.02 8.98 4.97
C LEU A 151 10.90 10.40 4.42
N ALA A 152 11.46 11.39 5.13
CA ALA A 152 11.52 12.77 4.66
C ALA A 152 12.38 12.90 3.39
N GLU A 153 13.54 12.23 3.37
CA GLU A 153 14.42 12.16 2.19
C GLU A 153 13.70 11.52 0.99
N ALA A 154 13.06 10.37 1.22
CA ALA A 154 12.29 9.67 0.20
C ALA A 154 11.13 10.54 -0.32
N ALA A 155 10.44 11.29 0.54
CA ALA A 155 9.39 12.22 0.13
C ALA A 155 9.95 13.42 -0.65
N ALA A 156 11.14 13.92 -0.29
CA ALA A 156 11.80 15.03 -0.97
C ALA A 156 12.23 14.68 -2.41
N SER A 157 12.42 13.40 -2.71
CA SER A 157 12.67 12.94 -4.09
C SER A 157 11.50 13.20 -5.05
N GLY A 158 10.28 13.38 -4.53
CA GLY A 158 9.05 13.50 -5.32
C GLY A 158 8.52 12.17 -5.89
N GLU A 159 9.22 11.05 -5.68
CA GLU A 159 8.80 9.73 -6.18
C GLU A 159 7.73 9.07 -5.30
N LEU A 160 7.58 9.53 -4.06
CA LEU A 160 6.52 9.10 -3.15
C LEU A 160 5.55 10.24 -2.88
N ALA A 161 4.25 9.92 -2.91
CA ALA A 161 3.22 10.86 -2.44
C ALA A 161 3.51 11.27 -0.99
N SER A 162 3.30 12.56 -0.67
CA SER A 162 3.52 13.07 0.69
C SER A 162 2.66 12.32 1.70
N THR A 163 3.31 11.62 2.63
CA THR A 163 2.64 10.86 3.71
C THR A 163 2.91 11.49 5.07
N ALA A 164 2.45 12.73 5.27
CA ALA A 164 2.52 13.38 6.57
C ALA A 164 1.89 12.49 7.67
N GLY A 165 2.61 12.28 8.78
CA GLY A 165 2.12 11.52 9.93
C GLY A 165 2.23 9.99 9.86
N ARG A 166 2.88 9.41 8.83
CA ARG A 166 3.04 7.95 8.72
C ARG A 166 3.86 7.39 9.88
N THR A 167 3.35 6.34 10.52
CA THR A 167 4.11 5.64 11.57
C THR A 167 5.36 5.01 10.96
N THR A 168 6.54 5.36 11.45
CA THR A 168 7.79 4.86 10.85
C THR A 168 8.00 3.36 11.07
N GLY A 169 8.79 2.75 10.19
CA GLY A 169 9.13 1.33 10.27
C GLY A 169 9.87 0.95 11.54
N LYS A 170 10.52 1.91 12.22
CA LYS A 170 11.22 1.71 13.50
C LYS A 170 10.30 1.10 14.58
N ARG A 171 9.07 1.61 14.72
CA ARG A 171 8.11 1.12 15.72
C ARG A 171 7.65 -0.31 15.42
N ILE A 172 7.44 -0.61 14.14
CA ILE A 172 7.08 -1.95 13.66
C ILE A 172 8.25 -2.91 13.90
N ALA A 173 9.44 -2.56 13.45
CA ALA A 173 10.64 -3.37 13.53
C ALA A 173 11.00 -3.73 14.98
N ALA A 174 10.85 -2.78 15.90
CA ALA A 174 11.11 -2.98 17.32
C ALA A 174 9.98 -3.72 18.06
N SER A 175 8.82 -3.92 17.44
CA SER A 175 7.65 -4.48 18.11
C SER A 175 7.86 -5.94 18.53
N LYS A 176 7.48 -6.23 19.78
CA LYS A 176 7.39 -7.58 20.34
C LYS A 176 5.99 -8.19 20.15
N THR A 177 5.00 -7.40 19.73
CA THR A 177 3.57 -7.78 19.70
C THR A 177 3.12 -8.45 18.39
N GLY A 178 4.04 -8.95 17.57
CA GLY A 178 3.71 -9.60 16.29
C GLY A 178 3.52 -8.63 15.11
N LEU A 179 3.57 -7.32 15.36
CA LEU A 179 3.41 -6.28 14.33
C LEU A 179 4.52 -6.34 13.27
N ARG A 180 5.75 -6.69 13.66
CA ARG A 180 6.85 -6.92 12.72
C ARG A 180 6.51 -8.03 11.75
N GLU A 181 6.12 -9.18 12.26
CA GLU A 181 5.83 -10.35 11.44
C GLU A 181 4.54 -10.19 10.63
N HIS A 182 3.62 -9.31 11.06
CA HIS A 182 2.50 -8.84 10.23
C HIS A 182 2.99 -8.00 9.04
N GLY A 183 3.84 -6.99 9.29
CA GLY A 183 4.42 -6.18 8.23
C GLY A 183 5.24 -6.99 7.22
N LEU A 184 5.97 -8.02 7.67
CA LEU A 184 6.68 -8.94 6.77
C LEU A 184 5.74 -9.78 5.91
N ALA A 185 4.63 -10.26 6.47
CA ALA A 185 3.61 -10.99 5.72
C ALA A 185 2.92 -10.11 4.66
N LEU A 186 2.74 -8.82 4.95
CA LEU A 186 2.29 -7.84 3.95
C LEU A 186 3.32 -7.73 2.82
N VAL A 187 4.62 -7.59 3.13
CA VAL A 187 5.67 -7.53 2.11
C VAL A 187 5.75 -8.80 1.26
N ASP A 188 5.58 -9.98 1.86
CA ASP A 188 5.52 -11.24 1.10
C ASP A 188 4.31 -11.28 0.15
N THR A 189 3.19 -10.66 0.55
CA THR A 189 2.01 -10.47 -0.31
C THR A 189 2.33 -9.53 -1.48
N VAL A 190 3.01 -8.41 -1.22
CA VAL A 190 3.48 -7.47 -2.27
C VAL A 190 4.41 -8.18 -3.24
N VAL A 191 5.36 -8.98 -2.75
CA VAL A 191 6.28 -9.76 -3.57
C VAL A 191 5.51 -10.72 -4.49
N ALA A 192 4.50 -11.43 -3.97
CA ALA A 192 3.71 -12.36 -4.78
C ALA A 192 2.94 -11.65 -5.91
N PHE A 193 2.37 -10.47 -5.65
CA PHE A 193 1.70 -9.67 -6.69
C PHE A 193 2.70 -9.14 -7.74
N HIS A 194 3.87 -8.68 -7.29
CA HIS A 194 4.92 -8.17 -8.16
C HIS A 194 5.50 -9.26 -9.08
N GLN A 195 5.78 -10.44 -8.53
CA GLN A 195 6.34 -11.56 -9.29
C GLN A 195 5.36 -12.14 -10.31
N SER A 196 4.05 -12.08 -10.02
CA SER A 196 3.00 -12.45 -10.96
C SER A 196 2.66 -11.35 -11.97
N GLU A 197 3.36 -10.20 -11.96
CA GLU A 197 3.10 -9.05 -12.82
C GLU A 197 1.66 -8.49 -12.72
N VAL A 198 0.98 -8.77 -11.60
CA VAL A 198 -0.41 -8.33 -11.34
C VAL A 198 -0.45 -6.88 -10.84
N ALA A 199 0.62 -6.43 -10.19
CA ALA A 199 0.82 -5.05 -9.75
C ALA A 199 2.31 -4.78 -9.52
N ASP A 200 2.79 -3.57 -9.79
CA ASP A 200 4.14 -3.20 -9.37
C ASP A 200 4.18 -2.98 -7.86
N HIS A 201 5.32 -3.22 -7.22
CA HIS A 201 5.49 -2.95 -5.80
C HIS A 201 5.36 -1.45 -5.45
N ALA A 202 5.67 -0.56 -6.40
CA ALA A 202 5.49 0.88 -6.29
C ALA A 202 4.02 1.32 -6.31
N ASP A 203 3.10 0.46 -6.76
CA ASP A 203 1.66 0.74 -6.81
C ASP A 203 0.94 0.51 -5.47
N TRP A 204 1.66 0.07 -4.44
CA TRP A 204 1.09 -0.25 -3.13
C TRP A 204 1.06 0.93 -2.17
N ARG A 205 -0.09 1.17 -1.55
CA ARG A 205 -0.27 2.13 -0.47
C ARG A 205 -0.59 1.39 0.83
N VAL A 206 0.37 1.36 1.75
CA VAL A 206 0.26 0.65 3.04
C VAL A 206 -0.37 1.54 4.12
N GLU A 207 -1.37 1.00 4.84
CA GLU A 207 -2.06 1.61 5.99
C GLU A 207 -2.66 3.01 5.70
N VAL A 208 -3.45 3.12 4.62
CA VAL A 208 -4.15 4.37 4.30
C VAL A 208 -5.42 4.49 5.15
N ALA A 209 -5.56 5.58 5.90
CA ALA A 209 -6.74 5.82 6.70
C ALA A 209 -7.92 6.34 5.86
N HIS A 210 -9.09 5.75 6.10
CA HIS A 210 -10.36 6.09 5.47
C HIS A 210 -11.40 6.38 6.56
N PRO A 211 -11.67 7.66 6.87
CA PRO A 211 -12.70 8.03 7.82
C PRO A 211 -14.08 7.53 7.35
N THR A 212 -14.85 6.94 8.27
CA THR A 212 -16.24 6.52 8.00
C THR A 212 -17.12 6.84 9.20
N ALA A 213 -18.45 6.81 9.01
CA ALA A 213 -19.41 6.93 10.11
C ALA A 213 -19.27 5.81 11.17
N ALA A 214 -18.74 4.64 10.79
CA ALA A 214 -18.47 3.51 11.68
C ALA A 214 -17.05 3.54 12.31
N GLY A 215 -16.37 4.69 12.21
CA GLY A 215 -14.98 4.87 12.61
C GLY A 215 -13.99 4.71 11.45
N THR A 216 -12.71 4.98 11.70
CA THR A 216 -11.68 4.92 10.65
C THR A 216 -11.42 3.48 10.21
N LEU A 217 -11.58 3.23 8.91
CA LEU A 217 -11.11 2.03 8.23
C LEU A 217 -9.64 2.24 7.84
N VAL A 218 -8.80 1.26 8.12
CA VAL A 218 -7.38 1.27 7.71
C VAL A 218 -7.08 -0.11 7.10
N PRO A 219 -7.06 -0.24 5.77
CA PRO A 219 -6.59 -1.43 5.08
C PRO A 219 -5.10 -1.64 5.36
N ASP A 220 -4.64 -2.89 5.44
CA ASP A 220 -3.21 -3.16 5.52
C ASP A 220 -2.50 -2.69 4.23
N GLY A 221 -3.13 -2.88 3.07
CA GLY A 221 -2.67 -2.36 1.79
C GLY A 221 -3.81 -1.99 0.85
N VAL A 222 -3.55 -1.03 -0.03
CA VAL A 222 -4.34 -0.76 -1.23
C VAL A 222 -3.40 -0.85 -2.42
N VAL A 223 -3.76 -1.62 -3.44
CA VAL A 223 -2.92 -1.85 -4.62
C VAL A 223 -3.64 -1.40 -5.88
N LEU A 224 -2.94 -0.71 -6.77
CA LEU A 224 -3.36 -0.51 -8.16
C LEU A 224 -2.87 -1.70 -8.98
N LEU A 225 -3.81 -2.40 -9.61
CA LEU A 225 -3.56 -3.57 -10.44
C LEU A 225 -3.18 -3.14 -11.86
N ALA A 226 -2.51 -4.03 -12.60
CA ALA A 226 -2.07 -3.80 -13.97
C ALA A 226 -3.22 -3.47 -14.96
N ASP A 227 -4.46 -3.88 -14.65
CA ASP A 227 -5.67 -3.55 -15.41
C ASP A 227 -6.29 -2.17 -15.05
N GLY A 228 -5.59 -1.41 -14.20
CA GLY A 228 -6.01 -0.12 -13.68
C GLY A 228 -7.12 -0.18 -12.62
N ALA A 229 -7.53 -1.37 -12.17
CA ALA A 229 -8.43 -1.51 -11.02
C ALA A 229 -7.65 -1.38 -9.71
N SER A 230 -8.33 -1.03 -8.62
CA SER A 230 -7.74 -1.12 -7.27
C SER A 230 -8.25 -2.36 -6.55
N ALA A 231 -7.50 -2.84 -5.56
CA ALA A 231 -7.95 -3.82 -4.59
C ALA A 231 -7.54 -3.42 -3.16
N PHE A 232 -8.39 -3.72 -2.18
CA PHE A 232 -8.07 -3.59 -0.76
C PHE A 232 -7.52 -4.92 -0.26
N VAL A 233 -6.44 -4.89 0.52
CA VAL A 233 -5.75 -6.07 1.02
C VAL A 233 -5.67 -6.03 2.53
N GLU A 234 -6.06 -7.14 3.15
CA GLU A 234 -6.05 -7.36 4.59
C GLU A 234 -5.24 -8.61 4.90
N ILE A 235 -4.22 -8.48 5.74
CA ILE A 235 -3.41 -9.59 6.20
C ILE A 235 -3.92 -10.02 7.56
N ASP A 236 -4.32 -11.29 7.68
CA ASP A 236 -4.65 -11.84 8.99
C ASP A 236 -3.60 -12.84 9.45
N ARG A 237 -3.10 -12.62 10.66
CA ARG A 237 -2.24 -13.58 11.37
C ARG A 237 -2.84 -14.02 12.69
N THR A 238 -3.46 -13.08 13.39
CA THR A 238 -3.83 -13.27 14.81
C THR A 238 -5.18 -12.68 15.18
N MET A 239 -5.86 -12.00 14.27
CA MET A 239 -7.10 -11.28 14.56
C MET A 239 -8.21 -12.27 14.95
N SER A 240 -9.13 -11.85 15.81
CA SER A 240 -10.32 -12.66 16.08
C SER A 240 -11.28 -12.58 14.89
N TYR A 241 -12.03 -13.64 14.64
CA TYR A 241 -13.02 -13.64 13.55
C TYR A 241 -14.07 -12.53 13.69
N ALA A 242 -14.46 -12.19 14.93
CA ALA A 242 -15.37 -11.07 15.18
C ALA A 242 -14.79 -9.73 14.70
N ARG A 243 -13.48 -9.50 14.90
CA ARG A 243 -12.81 -8.30 14.40
C ARG A 243 -12.64 -8.31 12.87
N LEU A 244 -12.41 -9.48 12.27
CA LEU A 244 -12.36 -9.60 10.80
C LEU A 244 -13.75 -9.31 10.17
N VAL A 245 -14.83 -9.81 10.78
CA VAL A 245 -16.20 -9.49 10.36
C VAL A 245 -16.50 -7.99 10.54
N ALA A 246 -16.12 -7.40 11.68
CA ALA A 246 -16.28 -5.97 11.90
C ALA A 246 -15.49 -5.12 10.88
N LYS A 247 -14.36 -5.61 10.35
CA LYS A 247 -13.67 -4.96 9.23
C LYS A 247 -14.55 -4.93 7.97
N LEU A 248 -15.23 -6.04 7.64
CA LEU A 248 -16.15 -6.08 6.49
C LEU A 248 -17.30 -5.06 6.63
N GLU A 249 -17.85 -4.91 7.83
CA GLU A 249 -18.89 -3.90 8.10
C GLU A 249 -18.34 -2.48 7.90
N ARG A 250 -17.08 -2.22 8.27
CA ARG A 250 -16.43 -0.93 8.00
C ARG A 250 -16.17 -0.69 6.52
N TYR A 251 -15.85 -1.73 5.74
CA TYR A 251 -15.77 -1.60 4.27
C TYR A 251 -17.13 -1.25 3.67
N ASP A 252 -18.21 -1.86 4.15
CA ASP A 252 -19.57 -1.54 3.69
C ASP A 252 -19.95 -0.09 4.06
N ALA A 253 -19.61 0.36 5.27
CA ALA A 253 -19.79 1.76 5.66
C ALA A 253 -18.94 2.72 4.80
N TYR A 254 -17.69 2.36 4.51
CA TYR A 254 -16.80 3.17 3.69
C TYR A 254 -17.28 3.31 2.24
N ARG A 255 -17.91 2.28 1.67
CA ARG A 255 -18.47 2.32 0.31
C ARG A 255 -19.38 3.53 0.07
N ASN A 256 -20.11 3.95 1.10
CA ASN A 256 -21.03 5.08 1.03
C ASN A 256 -20.48 6.35 1.72
N ALA A 257 -19.23 6.33 2.18
CA ALA A 257 -18.65 7.48 2.84
C ALA A 257 -18.54 8.66 1.87
N PRO A 258 -18.98 9.86 2.26
CA PRO A 258 -18.87 11.05 1.42
C PRO A 258 -17.41 11.38 1.16
N ALA A 259 -17.12 11.95 0.00
CA ALA A 259 -15.79 12.52 -0.28
C ALA A 259 -15.40 13.55 0.79
N SER A 260 -14.13 13.53 1.21
CA SER A 260 -13.61 14.50 2.16
C SER A 260 -13.30 15.81 1.43
N GLY A 261 -14.18 16.81 1.53
CA GLY A 261 -13.93 18.16 0.98
C GLY A 261 -15.21 18.96 0.73
N ARG A 262 -15.07 20.29 0.53
CA ARG A 262 -16.14 21.11 -0.07
C ARG A 262 -16.26 20.73 -1.54
N GLY A 263 -17.14 19.77 -1.84
CA GLY A 263 -17.43 19.37 -3.21
C GLY A 263 -17.94 20.56 -4.03
N ASN A 264 -17.55 20.61 -5.30
CA ASN A 264 -18.14 21.52 -6.26
C ASN A 264 -19.61 21.12 -6.45
N ALA A 265 -20.56 21.98 -6.06
CA ALA A 265 -22.00 21.67 -6.07
C ALA A 265 -22.54 21.29 -7.48
N ALA A 266 -21.77 21.58 -8.53
CA ALA A 266 -22.07 21.24 -9.92
C ALA A 266 -21.75 19.77 -10.30
N ARG A 267 -21.07 18.98 -9.45
CA ARG A 267 -20.73 17.59 -9.75
C ARG A 267 -21.71 16.65 -9.07
N ALA A 268 -22.14 15.60 -9.78
CA ALA A 268 -22.91 14.51 -9.18
C ALA A 268 -22.20 13.99 -7.91
N PRO A 269 -22.94 13.75 -6.81
CA PRO A 269 -22.33 13.34 -5.55
C PRO A 269 -21.59 12.01 -5.72
N ARG A 270 -20.32 12.00 -5.29
CA ARG A 270 -19.44 10.83 -5.35
C ARG A 270 -19.03 10.43 -3.94
N SER A 271 -18.94 9.13 -3.74
CA SER A 271 -18.32 8.58 -2.54
C SER A 271 -16.80 8.76 -2.60
N HIS A 272 -16.16 8.79 -1.42
CA HIS A 272 -14.72 8.99 -1.31
C HIS A 272 -13.90 7.97 -2.13
N TRP A 273 -14.33 6.70 -2.12
CA TRP A 273 -13.62 5.66 -2.87
C TRP A 273 -13.72 5.86 -4.38
N GLN A 274 -14.83 6.40 -4.91
CA GLN A 274 -14.96 6.67 -6.34
C GLN A 274 -14.00 7.76 -6.80
N GLU A 275 -13.78 8.77 -5.98
CA GLU A 275 -12.81 9.83 -6.29
C GLU A 275 -11.36 9.35 -6.18
N THR A 276 -11.10 8.38 -5.30
CA THR A 276 -9.74 7.93 -5.00
C THR A 276 -9.31 6.73 -5.83
N TYR A 277 -10.22 5.80 -6.14
CA TYR A 277 -9.90 4.44 -6.61
C TYR A 277 -10.66 3.96 -7.84
N ALA A 278 -11.71 4.66 -8.30
CA ALA A 278 -12.40 4.27 -9.53
C ALA A 278 -11.56 4.53 -10.80
N GLY A 279 -10.45 5.27 -10.67
CA GLY A 279 -9.60 5.64 -11.80
C GLY A 279 -10.38 6.46 -12.84
N PRO A 280 -10.09 6.30 -14.15
CA PRO A 280 -10.73 7.10 -15.20
C PRO A 280 -12.18 6.68 -15.49
N SER A 281 -12.65 5.52 -15.02
CA SER A 281 -13.99 5.01 -15.31
C SER A 281 -14.88 5.04 -14.07
N LEU A 282 -15.94 5.85 -14.14
CA LEU A 282 -16.88 6.06 -13.03
C LEU A 282 -17.87 4.91 -12.84
N GLU A 283 -17.95 4.00 -13.82
CA GLU A 283 -18.78 2.80 -13.76
C GLU A 283 -18.07 1.63 -13.10
N ARG A 284 -16.81 1.80 -12.65
CA ARG A 284 -16.10 0.71 -11.97
C ARG A 284 -16.84 0.33 -10.67
N PRO A 285 -16.99 -0.97 -10.41
CA PRO A 285 -17.53 -1.46 -9.15
C PRO A 285 -16.59 -1.12 -7.99
N PHE A 286 -17.10 -1.24 -6.75
CA PHE A 286 -16.27 -1.10 -5.57
C PHE A 286 -15.10 -2.11 -5.60
N PRO A 287 -13.85 -1.69 -5.29
CA PRO A 287 -12.68 -2.56 -5.27
C PRO A 287 -12.90 -3.83 -4.43
N PRO A 288 -12.44 -5.02 -4.88
CA PRO A 288 -12.54 -6.23 -4.08
C PRO A 288 -11.72 -6.09 -2.79
N VAL A 289 -12.19 -6.77 -1.74
CA VAL A 289 -11.49 -6.89 -0.46
C VAL A 289 -10.87 -8.27 -0.36
N LEU A 290 -9.53 -8.31 -0.33
CA LEU A 290 -8.72 -9.51 -0.37
C LEU A 290 -8.16 -9.81 1.03
N PHE A 291 -8.53 -10.95 1.61
CA PHE A 291 -7.97 -11.42 2.89
C PHE A 291 -6.90 -12.47 2.66
N VAL A 292 -5.70 -12.24 3.19
CA VAL A 292 -4.57 -13.16 3.12
C VAL A 292 -4.28 -13.69 4.54
N PHE A 293 -4.50 -14.98 4.75
CA PHE A 293 -4.22 -15.63 6.02
C PHE A 293 -2.76 -16.08 6.06
N ALA A 294 -1.97 -15.49 6.96
CA ALA A 294 -0.55 -15.77 7.12
C ALA A 294 -0.25 -16.57 8.39
N PRO A 295 0.82 -17.40 8.40
CA PRO A 295 1.16 -18.23 9.57
C PRO A 295 1.42 -17.40 10.83
N ALA A 296 0.93 -17.88 11.97
CA ALA A 296 1.21 -17.29 13.28
C ALA A 296 1.45 -18.37 14.35
N PRO A 297 2.44 -18.18 15.25
CA PRO A 297 2.66 -19.11 16.35
C PRO A 297 1.41 -19.24 17.23
N ARG A 298 1.13 -20.47 17.69
CA ARG A 298 0.00 -20.78 18.61
C ARG A 298 -1.38 -20.40 18.06
N ARG A 299 -1.50 -20.31 16.73
CA ARG A 299 -2.78 -20.18 16.02
C ARG A 299 -2.99 -21.39 15.13
N ALA A 300 -4.26 -21.65 14.81
CA ALA A 300 -4.62 -22.65 13.82
C ALA A 300 -3.92 -22.34 12.47
N ALA A 301 -3.68 -23.37 11.68
CA ALA A 301 -3.07 -23.24 10.37
C ALA A 301 -3.84 -22.21 9.51
N PRO A 302 -3.16 -21.48 8.61
CA PRO A 302 -3.81 -20.49 7.74
C PRO A 302 -5.03 -21.01 7.00
N THR A 303 -4.98 -22.23 6.48
CA THR A 303 -6.10 -22.88 5.77
C THR A 303 -7.32 -23.08 6.65
N THR A 304 -7.13 -23.51 7.91
CA THR A 304 -8.22 -23.65 8.89
C THR A 304 -8.83 -22.29 9.24
N ARG A 305 -7.99 -21.25 9.40
CA ARG A 305 -8.45 -19.89 9.67
C ARG A 305 -9.21 -19.30 8.48
N GLU A 306 -8.70 -19.49 7.28
CA GLU A 306 -9.33 -19.10 6.01
C GLU A 306 -10.73 -19.72 5.93
N ALA A 307 -10.85 -21.04 6.08
CA ALA A 307 -12.13 -21.75 6.01
C ALA A 307 -13.13 -21.24 7.08
N ALA A 308 -12.68 -21.08 8.33
CA ALA A 308 -13.53 -20.61 9.42
C ALA A 308 -13.99 -19.15 9.22
N PHE A 309 -13.14 -18.29 8.68
CA PHE A 309 -13.53 -16.93 8.32
C PHE A 309 -14.48 -16.92 7.13
N HIS A 310 -14.20 -17.71 6.09
CA HIS A 310 -15.04 -17.83 4.89
C HIS A 310 -16.49 -18.12 5.26
N GLU A 311 -16.73 -19.12 6.10
CA GLU A 311 -18.07 -19.49 6.59
C GLU A 311 -18.77 -18.37 7.37
N ARG A 312 -18.03 -17.58 8.15
CA ARG A 312 -18.59 -16.45 8.92
C ARG A 312 -18.89 -15.26 8.02
N ALA A 313 -17.99 -14.96 7.09
CA ALA A 313 -18.10 -13.84 6.17
C ALA A 313 -19.29 -14.00 5.21
N ARG A 314 -19.67 -15.25 4.85
CA ARG A 314 -20.90 -15.52 4.07
C ARG A 314 -22.19 -15.02 4.73
N ARG A 315 -22.18 -14.84 6.06
CA ARG A 315 -23.35 -14.37 6.83
C ARG A 315 -23.46 -12.85 6.89
N VAL A 316 -22.46 -12.13 6.38
CA VAL A 316 -22.46 -10.67 6.33
C VAL A 316 -23.26 -10.22 5.11
N GLY A 317 -24.40 -9.56 5.33
CA GLY A 317 -25.38 -9.29 4.27
C GLY A 317 -24.89 -8.44 3.08
N SER A 318 -23.81 -7.67 3.24
CA SER A 318 -23.20 -6.89 2.16
C SER A 318 -22.30 -7.73 1.23
N VAL A 319 -21.81 -8.87 1.69
CA VAL A 319 -20.88 -9.74 0.95
C VAL A 319 -21.61 -10.45 -0.19
N ASN A 320 -20.96 -10.55 -1.35
CA ASN A 320 -21.51 -11.16 -2.58
C ASN A 320 -22.69 -10.39 -3.21
N TYR A 321 -23.00 -9.20 -2.69
CA TYR A 321 -23.93 -8.26 -3.30
C TYR A 321 -23.27 -6.91 -3.53
N ARG A 322 -22.86 -6.24 -2.44
CA ARG A 322 -22.25 -4.90 -2.47
C ARG A 322 -20.73 -4.92 -2.36
N LEU A 323 -20.17 -6.00 -1.83
CA LEU A 323 -18.74 -6.22 -1.65
C LEU A 323 -18.33 -7.56 -2.25
N THR A 324 -17.32 -7.55 -3.10
CA THR A 324 -16.59 -8.76 -3.47
C THR A 324 -15.52 -9.01 -2.41
N VAL A 325 -15.63 -10.13 -1.70
CA VAL A 325 -14.64 -10.57 -0.72
C VAL A 325 -14.02 -11.87 -1.20
N ALA A 326 -12.69 -11.91 -1.26
CA ALA A 326 -11.96 -13.12 -1.60
C ALA A 326 -10.90 -13.42 -0.53
N THR A 327 -10.65 -14.71 -0.30
CA THR A 327 -9.69 -15.18 0.70
C THR A 327 -8.61 -16.04 0.06
N THR A 328 -7.41 -16.00 0.60
CA THR A 328 -6.34 -16.95 0.30
C THR A 328 -5.45 -17.14 1.52
N THR A 329 -4.46 -18.03 1.41
CA THR A 329 -3.39 -18.15 2.40
C THR A 329 -2.08 -17.63 1.83
N LEU A 330 -1.24 -17.05 2.69
CA LEU A 330 0.07 -16.57 2.27
C LEU A 330 0.92 -17.68 1.61
N PRO A 331 0.99 -18.92 2.16
CA PRO A 331 1.75 -19.99 1.50
C PRO A 331 1.30 -20.27 0.07
N LEU A 332 -0.02 -20.36 -0.15
CA LEU A 332 -0.58 -20.60 -1.49
C LEU A 332 -0.25 -19.44 -2.43
N LEU A 333 -0.47 -18.21 -1.99
CA LEU A 333 -0.21 -17.00 -2.75
C LEU A 333 1.28 -16.88 -3.15
N THR A 334 2.21 -17.21 -2.24
CA THR A 334 3.64 -17.15 -2.51
C THR A 334 4.16 -18.30 -3.37
N HIS A 335 3.45 -19.43 -3.41
CA HIS A 335 3.85 -20.59 -4.19
C HIS A 335 3.36 -20.49 -5.64
N ASP A 336 2.08 -20.19 -5.81
CA ASP A 336 1.41 -20.23 -7.11
C ASP A 336 1.32 -18.86 -7.78
N GLY A 337 1.50 -17.77 -7.03
CA GLY A 337 1.36 -16.40 -7.53
C GLY A 337 -0.04 -15.82 -7.34
N ALA A 338 -0.16 -14.51 -7.55
CA ALA A 338 -1.41 -13.76 -7.37
C ALA A 338 -2.37 -13.85 -8.56
N ASP A 339 -1.86 -14.16 -9.75
CA ASP A 339 -2.58 -14.37 -11.00
C ASP A 339 -3.18 -15.77 -11.12
N ALA A 340 -2.57 -16.76 -10.45
CA ALA A 340 -3.06 -18.12 -10.37
C ALA A 340 -4.44 -18.23 -9.69
N PRO A 341 -5.17 -19.36 -9.87
CA PRO A 341 -6.44 -19.62 -9.21
C PRO A 341 -6.26 -19.91 -7.72
N VAL A 342 -5.88 -18.89 -6.95
CA VAL A 342 -5.61 -18.99 -5.51
C VAL A 342 -6.70 -18.35 -4.65
N TRP A 343 -7.61 -17.58 -5.24
CA TRP A 343 -8.59 -16.77 -4.50
C TRP A 343 -9.93 -17.47 -4.35
N ARG A 344 -10.35 -17.72 -3.10
CA ARG A 344 -11.68 -18.26 -2.81
C ARG A 344 -12.67 -17.13 -2.55
N VAL A 345 -13.69 -17.01 -3.38
CA VAL A 345 -14.73 -15.98 -3.24
C VAL A 345 -15.69 -16.33 -2.11
N VAL A 346 -16.03 -15.36 -1.26
CA VAL A 346 -17.06 -15.52 -0.23
C VAL A 346 -18.43 -15.25 -0.83
N GLY A 347 -19.37 -16.22 -0.75
CA GLY A 347 -20.74 -16.04 -1.26
C GLY A 347 -21.61 -17.29 -1.24
N ASN A 348 -22.88 -17.11 -1.60
CA ASN A 348 -23.91 -18.15 -1.62
C ASN A 348 -24.00 -18.77 -3.03
N GLY A 349 -23.12 -19.72 -3.35
CA GLY A 349 -23.25 -20.53 -4.59
C GLY A 349 -21.95 -20.82 -5.36
N HIS A 350 -20.85 -20.09 -5.09
CA HIS A 350 -19.54 -20.34 -5.70
C HIS A 350 -18.63 -21.15 -4.77
N GLY A 351 -19.20 -22.21 -4.17
CA GLY A 351 -18.55 -23.02 -3.15
C GLY A 351 -17.18 -23.53 -3.58
N GLU A 352 -16.17 -23.23 -2.77
CA GLU A 352 -14.81 -23.78 -2.74
C GLU A 352 -13.86 -23.50 -3.91
N GLU A 353 -14.36 -23.30 -5.12
CA GLU A 353 -13.52 -23.10 -6.30
C GLU A 353 -12.66 -21.83 -6.16
N ARG A 354 -11.35 -22.00 -6.32
CA ARG A 354 -10.42 -20.88 -6.34
C ARG A 354 -10.34 -20.28 -7.73
N ARG A 355 -10.23 -18.95 -7.81
CA ARG A 355 -10.25 -18.17 -9.05
C ARG A 355 -9.01 -17.30 -9.14
N ALA A 356 -8.63 -16.99 -10.38
CA ALA A 356 -7.65 -15.94 -10.66
C ALA A 356 -8.21 -14.57 -10.23
N LEU A 357 -7.33 -13.63 -9.90
CA LEU A 357 -7.75 -12.29 -9.49
C LEU A 357 -8.61 -11.58 -10.56
N ALA A 358 -8.25 -11.73 -11.82
CA ALA A 358 -9.00 -11.17 -12.96
C ALA A 358 -10.40 -11.80 -13.16
N ALA A 359 -10.63 -13.00 -12.59
CA ALA A 359 -11.89 -13.75 -12.70
C ALA A 359 -12.79 -13.58 -11.46
N LEU A 360 -12.45 -12.68 -10.53
CA LEU A 360 -13.30 -12.38 -9.40
C LEU A 360 -14.61 -11.70 -9.87
N PRO A 361 -15.75 -11.99 -9.22
CA PRO A 361 -17.00 -11.33 -9.55
C PRO A 361 -16.91 -9.84 -9.21
N LYS A 362 -17.58 -9.02 -10.01
CA LYS A 362 -17.72 -7.60 -9.76
C LYS A 362 -18.87 -7.36 -8.78
N ALA A 363 -18.65 -6.49 -7.80
CA ALA A 363 -19.71 -6.05 -6.91
C ALA A 363 -20.80 -5.31 -7.70
N ARG A 364 -22.07 -5.46 -7.30
CA ARG A 364 -23.22 -4.84 -7.97
C ARG A 364 -23.50 -3.41 -7.52
#